data_AF-A0A355SA09-F1
#
_entry.id   AF-A0A355SA09-F1
#
_cell.length_a   1.000
_cell.length_b   1.000
_cell.length_c   1.000
_cell.angle_alpha   90.00
_cell.angle_beta   90.00
_cell.angle_gamma   90.00
#
_symmetry.space_group_name_H-M   'P 1'
#
loop_
_entity.id
_entity.type
_entity.pdbx_description
1 polymer ?
#
loop_
_entity_poly.entity_id
_entity_poly.type
_entity_poly.pdbx_seq_one_letter_code
_entity_poly.pdbx_strand_id
1 'polypeptide(L)'
;MVLDAGKIKIGKAMTGVEAGLSCGACHGIGDKPAIAVFEGEGPNLRASGERLTPDYFHLWMNDPPRVWPGTIMPKYALDGKTPLTQYYEGDSRKQFEAIRQYLRSLSKNQNNEKNP
;
A
#
# COMPACT_ATOMS: atom_id res chain seq x y z
N MET A 1 4.06 -6.00 -16.97
CA MET A 1 4.03 -6.97 -15.85
C MET A 1 2.59 -7.22 -15.42
N VAL A 2 2.17 -8.49 -15.45
CA VAL A 2 0.80 -8.98 -15.25
C VAL A 2 0.38 -8.87 -13.78
N LEU A 3 -0.91 -8.66 -13.51
CA LEU A 3 -1.49 -8.67 -12.16
C LEU A 3 -1.52 -10.10 -11.61
N ASP A 4 -1.13 -10.29 -10.36
CA ASP A 4 -1.11 -11.59 -9.68
C ASP A 4 -2.21 -11.65 -8.62
N ALA A 5 -3.19 -12.54 -8.80
CA ALA A 5 -4.35 -12.65 -7.92
C ALA A 5 -3.99 -13.05 -6.47
N GLY A 6 -2.99 -13.91 -6.29
CA GLY A 6 -2.51 -14.32 -4.97
C GLY A 6 -1.85 -13.15 -4.23
N LYS A 7 -0.99 -12.40 -4.93
CA LYS A 7 -0.37 -11.18 -4.40
C LYS A 7 -1.39 -10.10 -4.10
N ILE A 8 -2.40 -9.92 -4.95
CA ILE A 8 -3.51 -8.97 -4.71
C ILE A 8 -4.26 -9.31 -3.43
N LYS A 9 -4.59 -10.59 -3.21
CA LYS A 9 -5.29 -11.02 -1.99
C LYS A 9 -4.47 -10.71 -0.73
N ILE A 10 -3.17 -11.00 -0.76
CA ILE A 10 -2.25 -10.70 0.35
C ILE A 10 -2.12 -9.19 0.55
N GLY A 11 -1.86 -8.43 -0.52
CA GLY A 11 -1.75 -6.96 -0.46
C GLY A 11 -2.99 -6.30 0.12
N LYS A 12 -4.18 -6.74 -0.30
CA LYS A 12 -5.45 -6.27 0.26
C LYS A 12 -5.53 -6.49 1.78
N ALA A 13 -5.19 -7.70 2.23
CA ALA A 13 -5.19 -8.01 3.66
C ALA A 13 -4.17 -7.14 4.43
N MET A 14 -2.96 -6.99 3.90
CA MET A 14 -1.92 -6.17 4.50
C MET A 14 -2.26 -4.68 4.59
N THR A 15 -3.11 -4.13 3.72
CA THR A 15 -3.57 -2.74 3.83
C THR A 15 -4.64 -2.50 4.90
N GLY A 16 -5.21 -3.57 5.46
CA GLY A 16 -6.27 -3.50 6.46
C GLY A 16 -5.82 -2.84 7.77
N VAL A 17 -6.80 -2.28 8.49
CA VAL A 17 -6.62 -1.73 9.85
C VAL A 17 -6.48 -2.84 10.87
N GLU A 18 -7.29 -3.88 10.73
CA GLU A 18 -7.18 -5.09 11.55
C GLU A 18 -6.18 -6.05 10.90
N ALA A 19 -5.23 -6.55 11.69
CA ALA A 19 -4.24 -7.55 11.28
C ALA A 19 -3.35 -7.17 10.07
N GLY A 20 -3.35 -5.89 9.67
CA GLY A 20 -2.54 -5.33 8.60
C GLY A 20 -1.62 -4.19 9.08
N LEU A 21 -1.21 -3.33 8.15
CA LEU A 21 -0.34 -2.17 8.39
C LEU A 21 -1.12 -0.86 8.60
N SER A 22 -2.44 -0.95 8.76
CA SER A 22 -3.31 0.18 9.04
C SER A 22 -3.30 1.31 8.01
N CYS A 23 -3.11 0.98 6.74
CA CYS A 23 -3.13 1.97 5.66
C CYS A 23 -4.45 2.75 5.61
N GLY A 24 -5.58 2.07 5.90
CA GLY A 24 -6.91 2.66 5.94
C GLY A 24 -7.16 3.64 7.09
N ALA A 25 -6.25 3.74 8.06
CA ALA A 25 -6.34 4.74 9.12
C ALA A 25 -6.18 6.15 8.53
N CYS A 26 -5.16 6.34 7.68
CA CYS A 26 -4.82 7.66 7.12
C CYS A 26 -5.22 7.82 5.65
N HIS A 27 -5.38 6.75 4.88
CA HIS A 27 -5.67 6.82 3.45
C HIS A 27 -7.02 6.23 3.09
N GLY A 28 -7.73 6.91 2.19
CA GLY A 28 -8.81 6.26 1.43
C GLY A 28 -8.26 5.12 0.57
N ILE A 29 -8.97 3.99 0.51
CA ILE A 29 -8.60 2.82 -0.28
C ILE A 29 -9.74 2.47 -1.22
N GLY A 30 -9.63 2.90 -2.48
CA GLY A 30 -10.75 2.76 -3.41
C GLY A 30 -11.90 3.66 -2.99
N ASP A 31 -13.09 3.10 -2.88
CA ASP A 31 -14.30 3.80 -2.40
C ASP A 31 -14.40 3.88 -0.88
N LYS A 32 -13.50 3.23 -0.15
CA LYS A 32 -13.52 3.27 1.31
C LYS A 32 -12.77 4.52 1.78
N PRO A 33 -13.41 5.42 2.56
CA PRO A 33 -12.72 6.58 3.11
C PRO A 33 -11.71 6.17 4.19
N ALA A 34 -10.76 7.06 4.47
CA ALA A 34 -9.90 6.94 5.64
C ALA A 34 -10.75 7.06 6.93
N ILE A 35 -10.36 6.36 8.00
CA ILE A 35 -11.19 6.28 9.21
C ILE A 35 -10.63 7.06 10.42
N ALA A 36 -9.38 7.51 10.38
CA ALA A 36 -8.70 8.17 11.50
C ALA A 36 -7.83 9.36 11.02
N VAL A 37 -8.44 10.30 10.29
CA VAL A 37 -7.75 11.43 9.63
C VAL A 37 -7.29 12.57 10.54
N PHE A 38 -7.47 12.45 11.87
CA PHE A 38 -7.15 13.51 12.83
C PHE A 38 -5.68 13.92 12.83
N GLU A 39 -4.77 12.99 12.52
CA GLU A 39 -3.32 13.25 12.48
C GLU A 39 -2.83 13.73 11.10
N GLY A 40 -3.70 13.72 10.09
CA GLY A 40 -3.40 14.10 8.70
C GLY A 40 -3.87 13.05 7.70
N GLU A 41 -4.71 13.46 6.75
CA GLU A 41 -5.19 12.58 5.68
C GLU A 41 -4.13 12.41 4.58
N GLY A 42 -3.80 11.15 4.28
CA GLY A 42 -3.00 10.79 3.13
C GLY A 42 -3.84 10.69 1.85
N PRO A 43 -3.23 10.78 0.65
CA PRO A 43 -3.97 10.69 -0.60
C PRO A 43 -4.67 9.34 -0.75
N ASN A 44 -5.81 9.29 -1.45
CA ASN A 44 -6.47 8.03 -1.76
C ASN A 44 -5.53 7.11 -2.57
N LEU A 45 -5.29 5.88 -2.07
CA LEU A 45 -4.32 4.94 -2.62
C LEU A 45 -4.72 4.38 -3.99
N ARG A 46 -5.97 4.56 -4.39
CA ARG A 46 -6.50 4.07 -5.66
C ARG A 46 -5.76 4.60 -6.88
N ALA A 47 -5.31 5.86 -6.85
CA ALA A 47 -4.52 6.46 -7.91
C ALA A 47 -3.04 6.05 -7.87
N SER A 48 -2.56 5.50 -6.75
CA SER A 48 -1.13 5.24 -6.55
C SER A 48 -0.60 4.09 -7.41
N GLY A 49 -1.45 3.10 -7.73
CA GLY A 49 -1.07 1.91 -8.48
C GLY A 49 -0.57 2.21 -9.90
N GLU A 50 -1.18 3.20 -10.56
CA GLU A 50 -0.74 3.68 -11.89
C GLU A 50 0.25 4.83 -11.82
N ARG A 51 0.12 5.72 -10.83
CA ARG A 51 0.96 6.91 -10.72
C ARG A 51 2.41 6.59 -10.35
N LEU A 52 2.63 5.62 -9.47
CA LEU A 52 3.95 5.35 -8.92
C LEU A 52 4.68 4.27 -9.72
N THR A 53 5.93 4.54 -10.07
CA THR A 53 6.81 3.51 -10.63
C THR A 53 7.11 2.44 -9.57
N PRO A 54 7.44 1.18 -9.97
CA PRO A 54 7.81 0.15 -9.01
C PRO A 54 8.94 0.58 -8.08
N ASP A 55 9.99 1.19 -8.63
CA ASP A 55 11.17 1.57 -7.85
C ASP A 55 10.85 2.68 -6.86
N TYR A 56 10.07 3.70 -7.27
CA TYR A 56 9.64 4.75 -6.36
C TYR A 56 8.72 4.19 -5.25
N PHE A 57 7.80 3.28 -5.58
CA PHE A 57 6.93 2.66 -4.59
C PHE A 57 7.76 1.90 -3.53
N HIS A 58 8.74 1.10 -3.96
CA HIS A 58 9.59 0.34 -3.04
C HIS A 58 10.52 1.26 -2.23
N LEU A 59 11.03 2.34 -2.83
CA LEU A 59 11.79 3.36 -2.12
C LEU A 59 10.95 4.01 -1.02
N TRP A 60 9.73 4.44 -1.36
CA TRP A 60 8.78 5.06 -0.44
C TRP A 60 8.40 4.12 0.71
N MET A 61 7.98 2.89 0.42
CA MET A 61 7.54 1.94 1.44
C MET A 61 8.65 1.50 2.39
N ASN A 62 9.91 1.52 1.95
CA ASN A 62 11.03 1.10 2.77
C ASN A 62 11.40 2.12 3.86
N ASP A 63 11.37 3.41 3.53
CA ASP A 63 11.70 4.48 4.48
C ASP A 63 11.04 5.81 4.06
N PRO A 64 9.73 6.00 4.34
CA PRO A 64 9.03 7.22 3.94
C PRO A 64 9.67 8.51 4.46
N PRO A 65 10.09 8.60 5.76
CA PRO A 65 10.75 9.80 6.27
C PRO A 65 12.06 10.17 5.57
N ARG A 66 12.76 9.20 4.98
CA ARG A 66 13.95 9.45 4.16
C ARG A 66 13.60 10.07 2.81
N VAL A 67 12.44 9.73 2.23
CA VAL A 67 11.99 10.29 0.94
C VAL A 67 11.35 11.66 1.12
N TRP A 68 10.51 11.81 2.14
CA TRP A 68 9.87 13.08 2.48
C TRP A 68 10.02 13.36 3.99
N PRO A 69 10.99 14.20 4.38
CA PRO A 69 11.14 14.66 5.74
C PRO A 69 9.85 15.34 6.24
N GLY A 70 9.31 14.87 7.37
CA GLY A 70 8.06 15.36 7.95
C GLY A 70 6.80 14.61 7.53
N THR A 71 6.90 13.57 6.69
CA THR A 71 5.78 12.64 6.51
C THR A 71 5.44 11.92 7.81
N ILE A 72 4.15 11.77 8.10
CA ILE A 72 3.65 10.99 9.24
C ILE A 72 3.55 9.48 8.91
N MET A 73 3.77 9.09 7.65
CA MET A 73 3.68 7.68 7.26
C MET A 73 4.75 6.85 7.97
N PRO A 74 4.38 5.81 8.73
CA PRO A 74 5.34 5.01 9.48
C PRO A 74 6.32 4.25 8.59
N LYS A 75 7.52 4.01 9.14
CA LYS A 75 8.42 2.99 8.62
C LYS A 75 7.96 1.62 9.09
N TYR A 76 7.48 0.79 8.16
CA TYR A 76 6.89 -0.52 8.49
C TYR A 76 7.88 -1.68 8.59
N ALA A 77 9.10 -1.50 8.09
CA ALA A 77 10.12 -2.53 8.06
C ALA A 77 11.40 -2.08 8.77
N LEU A 78 11.99 -3.00 9.55
CA LEU A 78 13.32 -2.87 10.10
C LEU A 78 14.16 -4.01 9.51
N ASP A 79 15.33 -3.68 8.96
CA ASP A 79 16.26 -4.64 8.34
C ASP A 79 15.60 -5.61 7.34
N GLY A 80 14.68 -5.08 6.52
CA GLY A 80 13.97 -5.85 5.49
C GLY A 80 12.86 -6.74 6.03
N LYS A 81 12.46 -6.59 7.30
CA LYS A 81 11.40 -7.38 7.93
C LYS A 81 10.28 -6.52 8.50
N THR A 82 9.03 -6.92 8.28
CA THR A 82 7.86 -6.36 8.98
C THR A 82 7.39 -7.30 10.09
N PRO A 83 6.55 -6.81 11.04
CA PRO A 83 5.95 -7.66 12.06
C PRO A 83 4.95 -8.70 11.53
N LEU A 84 4.46 -8.57 10.28
CA LEU A 84 3.44 -9.44 9.71
C LEU A 84 4.07 -10.73 9.14
N THR A 85 4.61 -11.58 10.01
CA THR A 85 5.35 -12.79 9.62
C THR A 85 4.49 -13.86 8.95
N GLN A 86 3.17 -13.80 9.12
CA GLN A 86 2.21 -14.68 8.43
C GLN A 86 2.20 -14.50 6.89
N TYR A 87 2.77 -13.40 6.39
CA TYR A 87 2.96 -13.17 4.96
C TYR A 87 4.45 -13.18 4.62
N TYR A 88 4.89 -14.10 3.76
CA TYR A 88 6.27 -14.18 3.27
C TYR A 88 7.34 -14.17 4.37
N GLU A 89 7.05 -14.72 5.56
CA GLU A 89 7.98 -14.75 6.69
C GLU A 89 8.50 -13.37 7.10
N GLY A 90 7.69 -12.32 6.87
CA GLY A 90 8.04 -10.95 7.18
C GLY A 90 8.89 -10.25 6.11
N ASP A 91 9.27 -10.91 5.00
CA ASP A 91 10.06 -10.29 3.92
C ASP A 91 9.36 -9.04 3.37
N SER A 92 9.90 -7.87 3.71
CA SER A 92 9.27 -6.59 3.42
C SER A 92 9.20 -6.33 1.91
N ARG A 93 10.20 -6.77 1.14
CA ARG A 93 10.22 -6.56 -0.31
C ARG A 93 9.08 -7.31 -0.99
N LYS A 94 8.87 -8.59 -0.63
CA LYS A 94 7.77 -9.41 -1.18
C LYS A 94 6.41 -8.88 -0.73
N GLN A 95 6.31 -8.48 0.53
CA GLN A 95 5.10 -7.90 1.10
C GLN A 95 4.70 -6.57 0.45
N PHE A 96 5.65 -5.64 0.30
CA PHE A 96 5.41 -4.36 -0.36
C PHE A 96 5.06 -4.56 -1.83
N GLU A 97 5.65 -5.53 -2.52
CA GLU A 97 5.20 -5.87 -3.88
C GLU A 97 3.77 -6.40 -3.90
N ALA A 98 3.35 -7.19 -2.91
CA ALA A 98 1.96 -7.64 -2.81
C ALA A 98 0.99 -6.45 -2.61
N ILE A 99 1.34 -5.50 -1.73
CA ILE A 99 0.58 -4.24 -1.56
C ILE A 99 0.51 -3.49 -2.89
N ARG A 100 1.64 -3.32 -3.60
CA ARG A 100 1.68 -2.66 -4.90
C ARG A 100 0.76 -3.32 -5.92
N GLN A 101 0.74 -4.66 -5.99
CA GLN A 101 -0.16 -5.41 -6.87
C GLN A 101 -1.63 -5.13 -6.54
N TYR A 102 -1.98 -5.06 -5.26
CA TYR A 102 -3.32 -4.66 -4.84
C TYR A 102 -3.64 -3.23 -5.29
N LEU A 103 -2.76 -2.25 -5.06
CA LEU A 103 -3.02 -0.86 -5.47
C LEU A 103 -3.15 -0.72 -7.00
N ARG A 104 -2.37 -1.47 -7.78
CA ARG A 104 -2.52 -1.55 -9.25
C ARG A 104 -3.87 -2.12 -9.67
N SER A 105 -4.39 -3.11 -8.94
CA SER A 105 -5.71 -3.67 -9.22
C SER A 105 -6.82 -2.63 -8.99
N LEU A 106 -6.66 -1.75 -8.00
CA LEU A 106 -7.59 -0.64 -7.75
C LEU A 106 -7.57 0.38 -8.90
N SER A 107 -6.40 0.79 -9.39
CA SER A 107 -6.30 1.74 -10.51
C SER A 107 -6.89 1.17 -11.81
N LYS A 108 -6.62 -0.11 -12.11
CA LYS A 108 -7.19 -0.77 -13.29
C LYS A 108 -8.71 -0.76 -13.27
N ASN A 109 -9.31 -1.04 -12.12
CA ASN A 109 -10.77 -1.00 -11.97
C ASN A 109 -11.34 0.40 -12.21
N GLN A 110 -10.67 1.46 -11.73
CA GLN A 110 -11.09 2.84 -12.03
C GLN A 110 -11.08 3.16 -13.53
N ASN A 111 -10.07 2.68 -14.26
CA ASN A 111 -9.97 2.95 -15.68
C ASN A 111 -11.03 2.21 -16.48
N ASN A 112 -11.39 0.99 -16.06
CA ASN A 112 -12.53 0.28 -16.62
C ASN A 112 -13.86 1.02 -16.33
N GLU A 113 -14.03 1.57 -15.13
CA GLU A 113 -15.22 2.36 -14.77
C GLU A 113 -15.32 3.68 -15.57
N LYS A 114 -14.17 4.32 -15.86
CA LYS A 114 -14.11 5.55 -16.67
C LYS A 114 -14.23 5.31 -18.17
N ASN A 115 -14.03 4.09 -18.64
CA ASN A 115 -14.04 3.73 -20.06
C ASN A 115 -14.70 2.34 -20.24
N PRO A 116 -16.05 2.25 -20.09
CA PRO A 116 -16.81 1.01 -20.11
C PRO A 116 -16.84 0.31 -21.48
#